data_AF-A0A6P6FRH8-F1
#
_entry.id   AF-A0A6P6FRH8-F1
#
_cell.length_a   1.000
_cell.length_b   1.000
_cell.length_c   1.000
_cell.angle_alpha   90.00
_cell.angle_beta   90.00
_cell.angle_gamma   90.00
#
_symmetry.space_group_name_H-M   'P 1'
#
loop_
_entity.id
_entity.type
_entity.pdbx_description
1 polymer ?
#
loop_
_entity_poly.entity_id
_entity_poly.type
_entity_poly.pdbx_seq_one_letter_code
_entity_poly.pdbx_strand_id
1 'polypeptide(L)'
;MFSRWNRAFPSLSRLGSMKKLDFNNDFYVISRLRYAKAAAAVAPTIADTMEKGIPNEPVLLAKQCTTTRQINLDKMFWSKPSSLALAPDSPLRIEEPKREGIKGFILTMLLFYSKQSKSIRGANVVYKRILSQVDKPIIYSAFNLEKTFKTTFSLLVLHTWLCLRRLKEEGKEGVELGQYLYEIYNHDVELRVSKAGVNLLLTKWMKDLEKIFYGNIVAYDAAILPEAAKDELQNVIWRNIFSDEGSSKPNDAASRAVQAMSRYVRREVSCLSLTDKEAMFSGNFMFTSLKSEVKPAGHR
;
A
#
# COMPACT_ATOMS: atom_id res chain seq x y z
N MET A 1 12.69 20.51 1.90
CA MET A 1 12.65 19.58 0.73
C MET A 1 11.21 19.35 0.24
N PHE A 2 10.35 20.40 0.25
CA PHE A 2 8.89 20.29 0.44
C PHE A 2 8.00 20.49 -0.81
N SER A 3 8.55 20.49 -2.03
CA SER A 3 7.82 20.97 -3.24
C SER A 3 7.59 19.91 -4.34
N ARG A 4 8.09 18.68 -4.20
CA ARG A 4 8.20 17.75 -5.34
C ARG A 4 6.86 17.15 -5.80
N TRP A 5 5.93 16.87 -4.89
CA TRP A 5 4.59 16.37 -5.24
C TRP A 5 3.81 17.39 -6.09
N ASN A 6 3.82 18.66 -5.69
CA ASN A 6 3.21 19.75 -6.47
C ASN A 6 3.91 20.00 -7.82
N ARG A 7 5.16 19.53 -8.03
CA ARG A 7 5.87 19.64 -9.32
C ARG A 7 5.64 18.46 -10.26
N ALA A 8 5.27 17.29 -9.75
CA ALA A 8 4.74 16.19 -10.57
C ALA A 8 3.32 16.49 -11.10
N PHE A 9 2.71 17.56 -10.59
CA PHE A 9 1.32 17.95 -10.85
C PHE A 9 1.02 18.41 -12.30
N PRO A 10 1.86 19.22 -12.98
CA PRO A 10 1.58 19.67 -14.34
C PRO A 10 1.94 18.65 -15.43
N SER A 11 2.85 17.71 -15.17
CA SER A 11 3.27 16.70 -16.14
C SER A 11 2.26 15.55 -16.28
N LEU A 12 1.50 15.27 -15.22
CA LEU A 12 0.49 14.21 -15.20
C LEU A 12 -0.85 14.61 -15.83
N SER A 13 -1.18 15.91 -15.88
CA SER A 13 -2.42 16.40 -16.53
C SER A 13 -2.30 16.57 -18.05
N ARG A 14 -1.08 16.60 -18.60
CA ARG A 14 -0.83 16.73 -20.05
C ARG A 14 -0.46 15.43 -20.76
N LEU A 15 -0.31 14.33 -20.03
CA LEU A 15 0.07 13.04 -20.59
C LEU A 15 -1.10 12.26 -21.23
N GLY A 16 -2.27 12.90 -21.42
CA GLY A 16 -3.37 12.37 -22.23
C GLY A 16 -3.17 12.52 -23.74
N SER A 17 -2.09 13.16 -24.19
CA SER A 17 -1.89 13.48 -25.61
C SER A 17 -0.43 13.48 -26.07
N MET A 18 0.38 12.51 -25.66
CA MET A 18 1.67 12.25 -26.32
C MET A 18 1.84 10.77 -26.67
N LYS A 19 2.15 10.55 -27.96
CA LYS A 19 2.34 9.25 -28.59
C LYS A 19 3.35 8.40 -27.79
N LYS A 20 2.95 7.14 -27.56
CA LYS A 20 3.75 5.94 -27.25
C LYS A 20 5.26 6.14 -27.50
N LEU A 21 5.99 6.60 -26.48
CA LEU A 21 7.46 6.68 -26.45
C LEU A 21 7.95 5.77 -25.33
N ASP A 22 9.04 5.03 -25.57
CA ASP A 22 9.60 3.89 -24.82
C ASP A 22 10.01 4.13 -23.34
N PHE A 23 9.49 5.17 -22.70
CA PHE A 23 9.73 5.52 -21.29
C PHE A 23 9.42 4.40 -20.30
N ASN A 24 8.49 3.51 -20.64
CA ASN A 24 8.10 2.41 -19.78
C ASN A 24 9.33 1.53 -19.49
N ASN A 25 10.08 1.09 -20.52
CA ASN A 25 11.13 0.09 -20.35
C ASN A 25 12.31 0.58 -19.48
N ASP A 26 12.73 1.83 -19.64
CA ASP A 26 13.88 2.40 -18.92
C ASP A 26 13.61 2.59 -17.41
N PHE A 27 12.41 3.05 -17.04
CA PHE A 27 12.02 3.13 -15.63
C PHE A 27 11.93 1.73 -15.00
N TYR A 28 11.46 0.72 -15.74
CA TYR A 28 11.37 -0.66 -15.24
C TYR A 28 12.73 -1.33 -15.05
N VAL A 29 13.71 -1.09 -15.93
CA VAL A 29 15.08 -1.61 -15.76
C VAL A 29 15.72 -1.02 -14.51
N ILE A 30 15.51 0.28 -14.26
CA ILE A 30 16.05 0.97 -13.08
C ILE A 30 15.38 0.52 -11.77
N SER A 31 14.07 0.24 -11.78
CA SER A 31 13.34 -0.29 -10.62
C SER A 31 13.83 -1.68 -10.20
N ARG A 32 14.05 -2.58 -11.19
CA ARG A 32 14.56 -3.95 -10.98
C ARG A 32 15.86 -3.95 -10.19
N LEU A 33 16.87 -3.25 -10.72
CA LEU A 33 18.23 -3.20 -10.16
C LEU A 33 18.31 -2.64 -8.72
N ARG A 34 17.30 -1.87 -8.30
CA ARG A 34 17.26 -1.20 -6.99
C ARG A 34 16.54 -2.04 -5.94
N TYR A 35 15.48 -2.74 -6.31
CA TYR A 35 14.85 -3.72 -5.41
C TYR A 35 15.79 -4.89 -5.08
N ALA A 36 16.57 -5.38 -6.06
CA ALA A 36 17.55 -6.44 -5.81
C ALA A 36 18.65 -6.00 -4.82
N LYS A 37 19.15 -4.76 -4.96
CA LYS A 37 20.05 -4.17 -3.95
C LYS A 37 19.38 -4.04 -2.57
N ALA A 38 18.05 -3.87 -2.52
CA ALA A 38 17.30 -3.67 -1.28
C ALA A 38 17.15 -4.98 -0.54
N ALA A 39 16.76 -6.02 -1.28
CA ALA A 39 16.68 -7.37 -0.76
C ALA A 39 18.06 -7.87 -0.30
N ALA A 40 19.12 -7.59 -1.07
CA ALA A 40 20.49 -7.99 -0.72
C ALA A 40 21.03 -7.29 0.55
N ALA A 41 20.67 -6.02 0.77
CA ALA A 41 21.07 -5.29 1.97
C ALA A 41 20.30 -5.71 3.25
N VAL A 42 19.19 -6.45 3.09
CA VAL A 42 18.25 -6.82 4.16
C VAL A 42 18.27 -8.34 4.43
N ALA A 43 19.11 -9.11 3.74
CA ALA A 43 19.30 -10.53 3.99
C ALA A 43 20.04 -10.75 5.34
N PRO A 44 19.57 -11.66 6.22
CA PRO A 44 20.29 -11.99 7.45
C PRO A 44 21.56 -12.77 7.12
N THR A 45 22.71 -12.29 7.59
CA THR A 45 24.00 -12.99 7.53
C THR A 45 23.97 -14.18 8.49
N ILE A 46 23.65 -15.37 7.99
CA ILE A 46 23.92 -16.62 8.72
C ILE A 46 25.29 -17.11 8.23
N ALA A 47 26.33 -16.61 8.85
CA ALA A 47 27.66 -17.22 8.84
C ALA A 47 28.44 -16.70 10.05
N ASP A 48 29.11 -17.64 10.71
CA ASP A 48 30.12 -17.47 11.76
C ASP A 48 29.63 -17.46 13.21
N THR A 49 29.42 -18.66 13.75
CA THR A 49 30.04 -19.04 15.03
C THR A 49 30.39 -20.54 14.99
N MET A 50 31.68 -20.82 15.13
CA MET A 50 32.30 -22.13 15.06
C MET A 50 31.91 -23.09 16.20
N GLU A 51 31.90 -24.37 15.83
CA GLU A 51 32.09 -25.62 16.58
C GLU A 51 32.52 -25.56 18.06
N LYS A 52 31.79 -26.31 18.89
CA LYS A 52 32.34 -27.34 19.80
C LYS A 52 31.24 -28.22 20.44
N GLY A 53 31.34 -29.54 20.28
CA GLY A 53 30.89 -30.55 21.28
C GLY A 53 29.54 -31.26 21.08
N ILE A 54 29.61 -32.57 20.77
CA ILE A 54 28.57 -33.65 20.67
C ILE A 54 28.31 -34.27 22.08
N PRO A 55 27.26 -35.12 22.44
CA PRO A 55 26.22 -35.82 21.64
C PRO A 55 24.73 -35.82 22.14
N ASN A 56 23.84 -36.13 21.18
CA ASN A 56 22.62 -36.99 21.22
C ASN A 56 21.40 -36.63 22.10
N GLU A 57 20.31 -36.18 21.45
CA GLU A 57 18.92 -36.66 21.69
C GLU A 57 18.01 -36.35 20.47
N PRO A 58 17.06 -37.23 20.08
CA PRO A 58 16.22 -37.01 18.92
C PRO A 58 15.01 -36.13 19.29
N VAL A 59 15.08 -34.83 18.99
CA VAL A 59 13.92 -33.93 19.11
C VAL A 59 12.97 -34.18 17.94
N LEU A 60 11.79 -34.69 18.30
CA LEU A 60 10.62 -34.92 17.47
C LEU A 60 10.38 -33.82 16.43
N LEU A 61 10.35 -34.24 15.17
CA LEU A 61 9.79 -33.53 14.03
C LEU A 61 8.35 -33.07 14.35
N ALA A 62 8.22 -31.85 14.85
CA ALA A 62 6.97 -31.13 14.86
C ALA A 62 6.58 -30.85 13.39
N LYS A 63 5.80 -31.75 12.80
CA LYS A 63 5.00 -31.48 11.60
C LYS A 63 4.12 -30.28 11.89
N GLN A 64 4.56 -29.08 11.53
CA GLN A 64 3.67 -27.93 11.41
C GLN A 64 2.71 -28.23 10.27
N CYS A 65 1.51 -28.70 10.67
CA CYS A 65 0.36 -28.85 9.82
C CYS A 65 -0.01 -27.47 9.26
N THR A 66 0.43 -27.19 8.03
CA THR A 66 0.01 -26.02 7.26
C THR A 66 -1.43 -26.22 6.82
N THR A 67 -2.38 -25.89 7.69
CA THR A 67 -3.78 -25.78 7.30
C THR A 67 -3.91 -24.59 6.35
N THR A 68 -3.90 -24.85 5.03
CA THR A 68 -4.12 -23.85 3.98
C THR A 68 -5.53 -23.27 4.14
N ARG A 69 -5.62 -22.13 4.84
CA ARG A 69 -6.86 -21.38 5.03
C ARG A 69 -7.22 -20.69 3.71
N GLN A 70 -7.95 -21.40 2.84
CA GLN A 70 -8.29 -20.92 1.49
C GLN A 70 -9.22 -19.70 1.57
N ILE A 71 -8.70 -18.52 1.26
CA ILE A 71 -9.49 -17.28 1.19
C ILE A 71 -10.28 -17.30 -0.11
N ASN A 72 -11.60 -17.33 -0.02
CA ASN A 72 -12.47 -17.33 -1.21
C ASN A 72 -12.61 -15.90 -1.75
N LEU A 73 -11.56 -15.44 -2.42
CA LEU A 73 -11.48 -14.11 -3.03
C LEU A 73 -12.58 -13.88 -4.07
N ASP A 74 -13.06 -14.94 -4.72
CA ASP A 74 -14.03 -14.81 -5.80
C ASP A 74 -15.37 -14.24 -5.30
N LYS A 75 -15.89 -14.70 -4.16
CA LYS A 75 -17.14 -14.19 -3.56
C LYS A 75 -17.11 -12.69 -3.29
N MET A 76 -15.95 -12.14 -2.91
CA MET A 76 -15.75 -10.71 -2.65
C MET A 76 -15.92 -9.87 -3.92
N PHE A 77 -15.48 -10.40 -5.07
CA PHE A 77 -15.49 -9.70 -6.35
C PHE A 77 -16.82 -9.73 -7.10
N TRP A 78 -17.80 -10.54 -6.65
CA TRP A 78 -19.14 -10.60 -7.25
C TRP A 78 -20.13 -9.59 -6.67
N SER A 79 -19.85 -9.02 -5.50
CA SER A 79 -20.69 -7.96 -4.93
C SER A 79 -20.51 -6.64 -5.68
N LYS A 80 -21.56 -5.84 -5.83
CA LYS A 80 -21.44 -4.49 -6.41
C LYS A 80 -20.47 -3.65 -5.56
N PRO A 81 -19.62 -2.79 -6.17
CA PRO A 81 -18.86 -1.79 -5.42
C PRO A 81 -19.79 -0.90 -4.60
N SER A 82 -19.35 -0.52 -3.41
CA SER A 82 -20.10 0.34 -2.49
C SER A 82 -19.13 1.28 -1.78
N SER A 83 -19.64 2.36 -1.17
CA SER A 83 -18.83 3.24 -0.33
C SER A 83 -18.06 2.45 0.74
N LEU A 84 -16.82 2.86 1.01
CA LEU A 84 -15.97 2.34 2.08
C LEU A 84 -16.12 3.13 3.38
N ALA A 85 -16.99 4.15 3.40
CA ALA A 85 -17.23 4.97 4.58
C ALA A 85 -17.67 4.08 5.76
N LEU A 86 -17.10 4.37 6.92
CA LEU A 86 -17.53 3.74 8.16
C LEU A 86 -18.93 4.24 8.53
N ALA A 87 -19.78 3.31 8.97
CA ALA A 87 -21.08 3.64 9.51
C ALA A 87 -20.93 4.61 10.72
N PRO A 88 -21.90 5.52 10.95
CA PRO A 88 -21.83 6.50 12.02
C PRO A 88 -21.60 5.90 13.42
N ASP A 89 -22.12 4.70 13.66
CA ASP A 89 -22.05 3.92 14.89
C ASP A 89 -20.80 3.02 15.00
N SER A 90 -19.93 3.04 13.99
CA SER A 90 -18.74 2.18 13.99
C SER A 90 -17.76 2.56 15.09
N PRO A 91 -17.29 1.61 15.92
CA PRO A 91 -16.29 1.88 16.96
C PRO A 91 -14.92 2.26 16.39
N LEU A 92 -14.70 2.04 15.08
CA LEU A 92 -13.48 2.41 14.39
C LEU A 92 -13.50 3.86 13.91
N ARG A 93 -14.63 4.55 14.01
CA ARG A 93 -14.79 5.92 13.56
C ARG A 93 -14.04 6.85 14.51
N ILE A 94 -13.38 7.85 13.95
CA ILE A 94 -12.67 8.88 14.69
C ILE A 94 -13.49 10.15 14.61
N GLU A 95 -13.97 10.59 15.76
CA GLU A 95 -14.69 11.84 15.91
C GLU A 95 -13.72 12.96 16.30
N GLU A 96 -13.87 14.13 15.67
CA GLU A 96 -13.13 15.29 16.12
C GLU A 96 -13.64 15.71 17.51
N PRO A 97 -12.76 15.90 18.51
CA PRO A 97 -13.19 16.33 19.82
C PRO A 97 -13.74 17.76 19.71
N LYS A 98 -15.07 17.91 19.73
CA LYS A 98 -15.74 19.20 19.94
C LYS A 98 -15.78 19.45 21.45
N ARG A 99 -14.86 20.28 21.95
CA ARG A 99 -14.87 20.69 23.36
C ARG A 99 -15.56 22.04 23.46
N GLU A 100 -16.50 22.16 24.38
CA GLU A 100 -17.22 23.41 24.64
C GLU A 100 -16.57 24.23 25.77
N GLY A 101 -16.99 25.50 25.89
CA GLY A 101 -16.53 26.42 26.93
C GLY A 101 -15.06 26.82 26.81
N ILE A 102 -14.43 27.10 27.96
CA ILE A 102 -13.04 27.61 28.05
C ILE A 102 -12.04 26.66 27.35
N LYS A 103 -12.25 25.34 27.45
CA LYS A 103 -11.40 24.33 26.78
C LYS A 103 -11.49 24.45 25.26
N GLY A 104 -12.68 24.68 24.71
CA GLY A 104 -12.89 24.93 23.28
C GLY A 104 -12.24 26.23 22.80
N PHE A 105 -12.35 27.28 23.61
CA PHE A 105 -11.70 28.56 23.33
C PHE A 105 -10.17 28.43 23.31
N ILE A 106 -9.56 27.77 24.30
CA ILE A 106 -8.11 27.53 24.34
C ILE A 106 -7.65 26.71 23.12
N LEU A 107 -8.36 25.65 22.76
CA LEU A 107 -8.02 24.85 21.58
C LEU A 107 -8.10 25.67 20.28
N THR A 108 -9.11 26.53 20.16
CA THR A 108 -9.24 27.45 19.02
C THR A 108 -8.08 28.45 18.98
N MET A 109 -7.70 29.04 20.12
CA MET A 109 -6.56 29.95 20.23
C MET A 109 -5.22 29.27 19.88
N LEU A 110 -5.06 27.99 20.23
CA LEU A 110 -3.90 27.17 19.88
C LEU A 110 -3.94 26.62 18.44
N LEU A 111 -4.81 27.15 17.58
CA LEU A 111 -4.95 26.77 16.16
C LEU A 111 -5.34 25.29 15.94
N PHE A 112 -5.84 24.59 16.95
CA PHE A 112 -6.19 23.17 16.86
C PHE A 112 -7.25 22.89 15.78
N TYR A 113 -8.19 23.82 15.60
CA TYR A 113 -9.26 23.73 14.59
C TYR A 113 -8.89 24.40 13.27
N SER A 114 -7.65 24.85 13.09
CA SER A 114 -7.18 25.39 11.80
C SER A 114 -7.29 24.34 10.70
N LYS A 115 -7.47 24.82 9.46
CA LYS A 115 -7.56 23.95 8.27
C LYS A 115 -6.34 23.02 8.17
N GLN A 116 -5.14 23.56 8.37
CA GLN A 116 -3.90 22.80 8.36
C GLN A 116 -3.87 21.70 9.43
N SER A 117 -4.18 22.03 10.69
CA SER A 117 -4.19 21.04 11.77
C SER A 117 -5.22 19.93 11.52
N LYS A 118 -6.39 20.26 10.99
CA LYS A 118 -7.41 19.27 10.58
C LYS A 118 -6.89 18.35 9.47
N SER A 119 -6.30 18.91 8.41
CA SER A 119 -5.74 18.13 7.30
C SER A 119 -4.61 17.19 7.75
N ILE A 120 -3.72 17.64 8.63
CA ILE A 120 -2.65 16.79 9.19
C ILE A 120 -3.23 15.62 9.98
N ARG A 121 -4.24 15.86 10.83
CA ARG A 121 -4.92 14.78 11.57
C ARG A 121 -5.63 13.81 10.63
N GLY A 122 -6.38 14.33 9.66
CA GLY A 122 -7.06 13.55 8.63
C GLY A 122 -6.09 12.63 7.89
N ALA A 123 -4.99 13.19 7.37
CA ALA A 123 -3.94 12.43 6.70
C ALA A 123 -3.32 11.34 7.58
N ASN A 124 -3.11 11.61 8.88
CA ASN A 124 -2.65 10.59 9.83
C ASN A 124 -3.65 9.45 9.98
N VAL A 125 -4.95 9.74 10.04
CA VAL A 125 -5.98 8.69 10.11
C VAL A 125 -6.01 7.89 8.82
N VAL A 126 -6.00 8.55 7.65
CA VAL A 126 -5.94 7.88 6.34
C VAL A 126 -4.74 6.93 6.28
N TYR A 127 -3.56 7.39 6.71
CA TYR A 127 -2.38 6.55 6.72
C TYR A 127 -2.51 5.35 7.67
N LYS A 128 -3.11 5.54 8.85
CA LYS A 128 -3.44 4.42 9.75
C LYS A 128 -4.37 3.40 9.08
N ARG A 129 -5.31 3.81 8.21
CA ARG A 129 -6.14 2.88 7.44
C ARG A 129 -5.30 2.05 6.47
N ILE A 130 -4.35 2.68 5.78
CA ILE A 130 -3.38 2.01 4.91
C ILE A 130 -2.59 0.96 5.70
N LEU A 131 -1.99 1.35 6.82
CA LEU A 131 -1.24 0.44 7.69
C LEU A 131 -2.11 -0.71 8.20
N SER A 132 -3.35 -0.42 8.59
CA SER A 132 -4.30 -1.44 9.06
C SER A 132 -4.66 -2.48 8.00
N GLN A 133 -4.43 -2.19 6.72
CA GLN A 133 -4.64 -3.14 5.62
C GLN A 133 -3.33 -3.87 5.27
N VAL A 134 -2.21 -3.13 5.18
CA VAL A 134 -0.92 -3.65 4.71
C VAL A 134 -0.17 -4.45 5.76
N ASP A 135 -0.24 -4.10 7.04
CA ASP A 135 0.52 -4.80 8.09
C ASP A 135 -0.16 -6.10 8.57
N LYS A 136 -1.42 -6.33 8.18
CA LYS A 136 -2.16 -7.56 8.52
C LYS A 136 -1.62 -8.77 7.75
N PRO A 137 -1.42 -9.94 8.39
CA PRO A 137 -0.98 -11.16 7.70
C PRO A 137 -1.90 -11.61 6.56
N ILE A 138 -3.18 -11.23 6.61
CA ILE A 138 -4.21 -11.74 5.72
C ILE A 138 -4.07 -11.29 4.26
N ILE A 139 -3.50 -10.10 4.00
CA ILE A 139 -3.28 -9.63 2.62
C ILE A 139 -2.20 -10.47 1.93
N TYR A 140 -1.16 -10.86 2.68
CA TYR A 140 -0.08 -11.68 2.16
C TYR A 140 -0.57 -13.09 1.83
N SER A 141 -1.33 -13.72 2.73
CA SER A 141 -1.89 -15.04 2.47
C SER A 141 -2.98 -15.03 1.39
N ALA A 142 -3.82 -13.99 1.33
CA ALA A 142 -4.85 -13.87 0.30
C ALA A 142 -4.27 -13.83 -1.10
N PHE A 143 -3.19 -13.08 -1.29
CA PHE A 143 -2.56 -12.89 -2.59
C PHE A 143 -1.32 -13.76 -2.80
N ASN A 144 -1.09 -14.77 -1.95
CA ASN A 144 0.08 -15.66 -2.06
C ASN A 144 1.41 -14.89 -2.17
N LEU A 145 1.57 -13.85 -1.34
CA LEU A 145 2.78 -13.04 -1.22
C LEU A 145 3.55 -13.47 0.03
N GLU A 146 4.87 -13.56 -0.09
CA GLU A 146 5.74 -13.63 1.07
C GLU A 146 5.82 -12.26 1.75
N LYS A 147 5.84 -12.22 3.08
CA LYS A 147 5.98 -10.97 3.83
C LYS A 147 7.45 -10.55 3.88
N THR A 148 7.88 -9.77 2.91
CA THR A 148 9.23 -9.20 2.80
C THR A 148 9.16 -7.67 2.82
N PHE A 149 10.31 -6.99 2.96
CA PHE A 149 10.35 -5.53 2.84
C PHE A 149 9.82 -5.07 1.47
N LYS A 150 10.22 -5.76 0.39
CA LYS A 150 9.78 -5.46 -0.98
C LYS A 150 8.26 -5.52 -1.12
N THR A 151 7.64 -6.64 -0.74
CA THR A 151 6.20 -6.81 -0.88
C THR A 151 5.43 -5.86 0.03
N THR A 152 5.90 -5.65 1.26
CA THR A 152 5.33 -4.65 2.18
C THR A 152 5.38 -3.24 1.57
N PHE A 153 6.54 -2.82 1.06
CA PHE A 153 6.71 -1.52 0.41
C PHE A 153 5.82 -1.38 -0.81
N SER A 154 5.76 -2.37 -1.70
CA SER A 154 4.89 -2.34 -2.88
C SER A 154 3.41 -2.23 -2.51
N LEU A 155 2.97 -2.91 -1.44
CA LEU A 155 1.61 -2.78 -0.93
C LEU A 155 1.33 -1.40 -0.30
N LEU A 156 2.31 -0.81 0.42
CA LEU A 156 2.20 0.58 0.92
C LEU A 156 2.07 1.58 -0.23
N VAL A 157 2.90 1.45 -1.28
CA VAL A 157 2.83 2.28 -2.48
C VAL A 157 1.44 2.17 -3.13
N LEU A 158 0.95 0.94 -3.33
CA LEU A 158 -0.35 0.68 -3.95
C LEU A 158 -1.51 1.33 -3.18
N HIS A 159 -1.58 1.14 -1.86
CA HIS A 159 -2.68 1.69 -1.05
C HIS A 159 -2.56 3.21 -0.86
N THR A 160 -1.34 3.73 -0.81
CA THR A 160 -1.11 5.19 -0.80
C THR A 160 -1.56 5.81 -2.12
N TRP A 161 -1.24 5.17 -3.27
CA TRP A 161 -1.73 5.59 -4.59
C TRP A 161 -3.26 5.64 -4.65
N LEU A 162 -3.95 4.59 -4.19
CA LEU A 162 -5.41 4.53 -4.15
C LEU A 162 -6.01 5.77 -3.43
N CYS A 163 -5.48 6.10 -2.25
CA CYS A 163 -5.91 7.28 -1.50
C CYS A 163 -5.57 8.60 -2.20
N LEU A 164 -4.34 8.76 -2.69
CA LEU A 164 -3.89 9.99 -3.36
C LEU A 164 -4.69 10.26 -4.64
N ARG A 165 -4.97 9.20 -5.42
CA ARG A 165 -5.81 9.27 -6.61
C ARG A 165 -7.21 9.79 -6.27
N ARG A 166 -7.86 9.19 -5.27
CA ARG A 166 -9.20 9.61 -4.83
C ARG A 166 -9.21 11.03 -4.26
N LEU A 167 -8.23 11.40 -3.44
CA LEU A 167 -8.12 12.74 -2.87
C LEU A 167 -7.92 13.81 -3.95
N LYS A 168 -7.18 13.51 -5.02
CA LYS A 168 -6.96 14.45 -6.13
C LYS A 168 -8.26 14.90 -6.80
N GLU A 169 -9.29 14.07 -6.80
CA GLU A 169 -10.61 14.40 -7.36
C GLU A 169 -11.33 15.49 -6.57
N GLU A 170 -10.92 15.75 -5.31
CA GLU A 170 -11.47 16.80 -4.43
C GLU A 170 -10.80 18.18 -4.63
N GLY A 171 -10.04 18.33 -5.72
CA GLY A 171 -9.38 19.58 -6.09
C GLY A 171 -8.29 20.01 -5.11
N LYS A 172 -8.12 21.34 -4.93
CA LYS A 172 -6.99 21.92 -4.18
C LYS A 172 -6.88 21.40 -2.75
N GLU A 173 -8.00 21.19 -2.07
CA GLU A 173 -8.02 20.72 -0.68
C GLU A 173 -7.57 19.26 -0.57
N GLY A 174 -7.98 18.41 -1.51
CA GLY A 174 -7.56 17.02 -1.54
C GLY A 174 -6.08 16.87 -1.88
N VAL A 175 -5.55 17.75 -2.74
CA VAL A 175 -4.11 17.82 -3.03
C VAL A 175 -3.30 18.23 -1.79
N GLU A 176 -3.80 19.20 -1.03
CA GLU A 176 -3.19 19.64 0.23
C GLU A 176 -3.17 18.51 1.27
N LEU A 177 -4.29 17.80 1.45
CA LEU A 177 -4.32 16.62 2.33
C LEU A 177 -3.40 15.50 1.83
N GLY A 178 -3.38 15.27 0.52
CA GLY A 178 -2.50 14.30 -0.13
C GLY A 178 -1.02 14.58 0.10
N GLN A 179 -0.61 15.85 0.18
CA GLN A 179 0.75 16.24 0.54
C GLN A 179 1.10 15.77 1.95
N TYR A 180 0.23 16.03 2.94
CA TYR A 180 0.45 15.54 4.30
C TYR A 180 0.47 14.01 4.37
N LEU A 181 -0.40 13.33 3.62
CA LEU A 181 -0.42 11.87 3.54
C LEU A 181 0.90 11.33 3.00
N TYR A 182 1.43 11.92 1.92
CA TYR A 182 2.71 11.53 1.34
C TYR A 182 3.88 11.76 2.31
N GLU A 183 3.89 12.87 3.06
CA GLU A 183 4.92 13.15 4.06
C GLU A 183 4.92 12.12 5.19
N ILE A 184 3.74 11.76 5.70
CA ILE A 184 3.58 10.73 6.73
C ILE A 184 4.04 9.37 6.20
N TYR A 185 3.64 9.01 4.97
CA TYR A 185 4.10 7.79 4.29
C TYR A 185 5.63 7.76 4.15
N ASN A 186 6.23 8.86 3.69
CA ASN A 186 7.67 8.91 3.43
C ASN A 186 8.47 8.79 4.73
N HIS A 187 7.97 9.36 5.83
CA HIS A 187 8.56 9.20 7.15
C HIS A 187 8.47 7.75 7.66
N ASP A 188 7.33 7.07 7.51
CA ASP A 188 7.22 5.65 7.87
C ASP A 188 8.16 4.76 7.06
N VAL A 189 8.28 5.00 5.76
CA VAL A 189 9.22 4.27 4.89
C VAL A 189 10.67 4.48 5.36
N GLU A 190 11.05 5.72 5.69
CA GLU A 190 12.38 6.03 6.24
C GLU A 190 12.66 5.24 7.53
N LEU A 191 11.69 5.20 8.45
CA LEU A 191 11.80 4.41 9.69
C LEU A 191 11.91 2.91 9.41
N ARG A 192 11.16 2.38 8.43
CA ARG A 192 11.25 0.96 8.04
C ARG A 192 12.60 0.61 7.44
N VAL A 193 13.17 1.48 6.59
CA VAL A 193 14.51 1.30 6.02
C VAL A 193 15.59 1.36 7.10
N SER A 194 15.48 2.32 8.01
CA SER A 194 16.42 2.45 9.13
C SER A 194 16.40 1.20 10.03
N LYS A 195 15.21 0.69 10.35
CA LYS A 195 15.04 -0.57 11.11
C LYS A 195 15.56 -1.80 10.38
N ALA A 196 15.57 -1.79 9.04
CA ALA A 196 16.14 -2.86 8.24
C ALA A 196 17.68 -2.84 8.18
N GLY A 197 18.34 -1.93 8.92
CA GLY A 197 19.79 -1.91 9.10
C GLY A 197 20.56 -1.02 8.11
N VAL A 198 19.86 -0.24 7.28
CA VAL A 198 20.46 0.46 6.13
C VAL A 198 20.73 1.95 6.41
N ASN A 199 21.34 2.25 7.57
CA ASN A 199 21.50 3.62 8.04
C ASN A 199 22.57 4.41 7.26
N LEU A 200 23.70 3.79 6.90
CA LEU A 200 24.82 4.47 6.23
C LEU A 200 24.49 4.98 4.83
N LEU A 201 23.53 4.35 4.15
CA LEU A 201 23.13 4.69 2.79
C LEU A 201 21.68 5.21 2.72
N LEU A 202 21.06 5.54 3.85
CA LEU A 202 19.63 5.87 3.95
C LEU A 202 19.18 6.90 2.91
N THR A 203 19.95 7.97 2.71
CA THR A 203 19.65 9.00 1.70
C THR A 203 19.59 8.46 0.27
N LYS A 204 20.50 7.54 -0.09
CA LYS A 204 20.51 6.89 -1.40
C LYS A 204 19.32 5.96 -1.54
N TRP A 205 19.03 5.19 -0.49
CA TRP A 205 17.87 4.31 -0.40
C TRP A 205 16.56 5.07 -0.58
N MET A 206 16.37 6.15 0.16
CA MET A 206 15.16 6.96 0.09
C MET A 206 14.97 7.58 -1.30
N LYS A 207 16.03 8.07 -1.95
CA LYS A 207 15.96 8.53 -3.35
C LYS A 207 15.55 7.42 -4.31
N ASP A 208 15.97 6.20 -4.05
CA ASP A 208 15.68 5.04 -4.89
C ASP A 208 14.23 4.58 -4.72
N LEU A 209 13.75 4.49 -3.48
CA LEU A 209 12.36 4.20 -3.15
C LEU A 209 11.40 5.28 -3.64
N GLU A 210 11.79 6.56 -3.57
CA GLU A 210 11.02 7.67 -4.12
C GLU A 210 10.81 7.53 -5.63
N LYS A 211 11.86 7.17 -6.40
CA LYS A 211 11.71 6.93 -7.84
C LYS A 211 10.78 5.77 -8.14
N ILE A 212 10.87 4.69 -7.36
CA ILE A 212 9.98 3.54 -7.50
C ILE A 212 8.54 3.94 -7.22
N PHE A 213 8.29 4.70 -6.15
CA PHE A 213 6.98 5.23 -5.82
C PHE A 213 6.39 6.02 -6.99
N TYR A 214 7.07 7.04 -7.51
CA TYR A 214 6.55 7.84 -8.62
C TYR A 214 6.35 7.04 -9.91
N GLY A 215 7.27 6.11 -10.23
CA GLY A 215 7.12 5.21 -11.36
C GLY A 215 5.85 4.33 -11.25
N ASN A 216 5.57 3.85 -10.03
CA ASN A 216 4.35 3.10 -9.73
C ASN A 216 3.09 3.94 -9.88
N ILE A 217 3.07 5.18 -9.37
CA ILE A 217 1.91 6.10 -9.54
C ILE A 217 1.56 6.25 -11.02
N VAL A 218 2.55 6.55 -11.86
CA VAL A 218 2.36 6.72 -13.31
C VAL A 218 1.83 5.43 -13.95
N ALA A 219 2.44 4.28 -13.62
CA ALA A 219 2.06 3.00 -14.19
C ALA A 219 0.63 2.59 -13.78
N TYR A 220 0.26 2.78 -12.51
CA TYR A 220 -1.09 2.48 -12.04
C TYR A 220 -2.15 3.42 -12.62
N ASP A 221 -1.86 4.72 -12.70
CA ASP A 221 -2.77 5.69 -13.32
C ASP A 221 -3.02 5.37 -14.80
N ALA A 222 -1.98 5.00 -15.56
CA ALA A 222 -2.13 4.60 -16.95
C ALA A 222 -2.93 3.29 -17.11
N ALA A 223 -2.71 2.33 -16.20
CA ALA A 223 -3.33 1.01 -16.28
C ALA A 223 -4.82 0.96 -15.89
N ILE A 224 -5.34 2.02 -15.25
CA ILE A 224 -6.74 2.12 -14.84
C ILE A 224 -7.58 3.00 -15.79
N LEU A 225 -6.96 3.60 -16.81
CA LEU A 225 -7.69 4.36 -17.83
C LEU A 225 -8.66 3.46 -18.61
N PRO A 226 -9.84 3.97 -19.02
CA PRO A 226 -10.79 3.22 -19.84
C PRO A 226 -10.19 2.69 -21.16
N GLU A 227 -9.23 3.43 -21.73
CA GLU A 227 -8.57 3.11 -23.00
C GLU A 227 -7.39 2.13 -22.84
N ALA A 228 -7.02 1.78 -21.61
CA ALA A 228 -5.92 0.85 -21.35
C ALA A 228 -6.23 -0.56 -21.86
N ALA A 229 -5.20 -1.30 -22.24
CA ALA A 229 -5.35 -2.71 -22.61
C ALA A 229 -5.94 -3.51 -21.44
N LYS A 230 -6.76 -4.52 -21.75
CA LYS A 230 -7.51 -5.31 -20.74
C LYS A 230 -6.61 -5.95 -19.67
N ASP A 231 -5.38 -6.28 -20.05
CA ASP A 231 -4.34 -6.92 -19.26
C ASP A 231 -3.30 -5.95 -18.68
N GLU A 232 -3.38 -4.64 -18.97
CA GLU A 232 -2.33 -3.68 -18.56
C GLU A 232 -2.19 -3.60 -17.03
N LEU A 233 -3.32 -3.57 -16.30
CA LEU A 233 -3.29 -3.57 -14.83
C LEU A 233 -2.67 -4.85 -14.27
N GLN A 234 -2.96 -6.00 -14.86
CA GLN A 234 -2.38 -7.28 -14.48
C GLN A 234 -0.87 -7.24 -14.72
N ASN A 235 -0.44 -6.71 -15.86
CA ASN A 235 0.98 -6.60 -16.21
C ASN A 235 1.72 -5.63 -15.27
N VAL A 236 1.11 -4.51 -14.89
CA VAL A 236 1.70 -3.54 -13.95
C VAL A 236 1.76 -4.10 -12.53
N ILE A 237 0.71 -4.79 -12.07
CA ILE A 237 0.67 -5.45 -10.76
C ILE A 237 1.71 -6.57 -10.68
N TRP A 238 1.81 -7.40 -11.72
CA TRP A 238 2.85 -8.43 -11.82
C TRP A 238 4.24 -7.82 -11.66
N ARG A 239 4.56 -6.80 -12.48
CA ARG A 239 5.87 -6.15 -12.51
C ARG A 239 6.27 -5.52 -11.17
N ASN A 240 5.33 -4.91 -10.46
CA ASN A 240 5.65 -4.11 -9.26
C ASN A 240 5.49 -4.86 -7.92
N ILE A 241 4.66 -5.90 -7.87
CA ILE A 241 4.33 -6.59 -6.62
C ILE A 241 4.84 -8.03 -6.60
N PHE A 242 4.70 -8.76 -7.71
CA PHE A 242 4.89 -10.22 -7.74
C PHE A 242 6.19 -10.68 -8.38
N SER A 243 6.69 -9.96 -9.39
CA SER A 243 7.86 -10.40 -10.14
C SER A 243 9.14 -10.14 -9.34
N ASP A 244 9.93 -11.19 -9.14
CA ASP A 244 11.36 -11.07 -8.85
C ASP A 244 12.17 -10.91 -10.14
N GLU A 245 13.45 -10.55 -10.02
CA GLU A 245 14.30 -10.30 -11.18
C GLU A 245 14.30 -11.48 -12.16
N GLY A 246 14.15 -11.20 -13.46
CA GLY A 246 14.26 -12.19 -14.54
C GLY A 246 12.99 -12.95 -14.93
N SER A 247 11.88 -12.84 -14.18
CA SER A 247 10.65 -13.56 -14.53
C SER A 247 9.80 -12.80 -15.56
N SER A 248 9.85 -13.25 -16.82
CA SER A 248 9.12 -12.61 -17.93
C SER A 248 7.61 -12.90 -17.92
N LYS A 249 7.17 -14.00 -17.33
CA LYS A 249 5.75 -14.40 -17.23
C LYS A 249 5.41 -14.99 -15.86
N PRO A 250 4.22 -14.69 -15.31
CA PRO A 250 3.74 -15.38 -14.12
C PRO A 250 3.55 -16.87 -14.41
N ASN A 251 3.95 -17.73 -13.47
CA ASN A 251 3.49 -19.12 -13.45
C ASN A 251 1.98 -19.18 -13.14
N ASP A 252 1.35 -20.35 -13.28
CA ASP A 252 -0.11 -20.48 -13.13
C ASP A 252 -0.63 -20.04 -11.76
N ALA A 253 0.12 -20.29 -10.69
CA ALA A 253 -0.25 -19.86 -9.33
C ALA A 253 -0.17 -18.33 -9.19
N ALA A 254 0.91 -17.72 -9.66
CA ALA A 254 1.10 -16.28 -9.67
C ALA A 254 0.09 -15.57 -10.58
N SER A 255 -0.28 -16.17 -11.71
CA SER A 255 -1.29 -15.62 -12.62
C SER A 255 -2.64 -15.45 -11.92
N ARG A 256 -3.10 -16.45 -11.16
CA ARG A 256 -4.33 -16.34 -10.37
C ARG A 256 -4.24 -15.24 -9.30
N ALA A 257 -3.12 -15.17 -8.59
CA ALA A 257 -2.91 -14.14 -7.56
C ALA A 257 -2.87 -12.72 -8.13
N VAL A 258 -2.18 -12.52 -9.26
CA VAL A 258 -2.14 -11.24 -10.00
C VAL A 258 -3.55 -10.85 -10.44
N GLN A 259 -4.30 -11.77 -11.06
CA GLN A 259 -5.68 -11.50 -11.47
C GLN A 259 -6.55 -11.10 -10.29
N ALA A 260 -6.45 -11.80 -9.15
CA ALA A 260 -7.20 -11.48 -7.96
C ALA A 260 -6.82 -10.10 -7.38
N MET A 261 -5.52 -9.76 -7.34
CA MET A 261 -5.06 -8.44 -6.91
C MET A 261 -5.54 -7.34 -7.87
N SER A 262 -5.51 -7.55 -9.19
CA SER A 262 -6.05 -6.59 -10.15
C SER A 262 -7.56 -6.39 -9.99
N ARG A 263 -8.32 -7.44 -9.65
CA ARG A 263 -9.75 -7.33 -9.30
C ARG A 263 -9.95 -6.52 -8.02
N TYR A 264 -9.13 -6.78 -7.00
CA TYR A 264 -9.12 -6.00 -5.76
C TYR A 264 -8.83 -4.53 -6.03
N VAL A 265 -7.79 -4.20 -6.79
CA VAL A 265 -7.44 -2.81 -7.12
C VAL A 265 -8.57 -2.10 -7.86
N ARG A 266 -9.16 -2.72 -8.90
CA ARG A 266 -10.31 -2.13 -9.61
C ARG A 266 -11.49 -1.89 -8.67
N ARG A 267 -11.79 -2.86 -7.80
CA ARG A 267 -12.83 -2.73 -6.79
C ARG A 267 -12.56 -1.58 -5.85
N GLU A 268 -11.37 -1.49 -5.26
CA GLU A 268 -11.02 -0.41 -4.33
C GLU A 268 -11.10 0.96 -4.99
N VAL A 269 -10.67 1.09 -6.26
CA VAL A 269 -10.84 2.34 -7.03
C VAL A 269 -12.33 2.70 -7.12
N SER A 270 -13.20 1.76 -7.49
CA SER A 270 -14.65 2.00 -7.57
C SER A 270 -15.30 2.27 -6.22
N CYS A 271 -14.89 1.57 -5.16
CA CYS A 271 -15.45 1.78 -3.83
C CYS A 271 -15.01 3.12 -3.24
N LEU A 272 -13.75 3.52 -3.47
CA LEU A 272 -13.23 4.82 -3.05
C LEU A 272 -13.89 5.97 -3.81
N SER A 273 -14.17 5.84 -5.10
CA SER A 273 -14.90 6.88 -5.84
C SER A 273 -16.34 7.07 -5.35
N LEU A 274 -16.96 6.02 -4.80
CA LEU A 274 -18.26 6.06 -4.13
C LEU A 274 -18.18 6.54 -2.66
N THR A 275 -16.99 6.66 -2.09
CA THR A 275 -16.78 7.13 -0.73
C THR A 275 -16.83 8.64 -0.70
N ASP A 276 -17.62 9.21 0.22
CA ASP A 276 -17.85 10.64 0.30
C ASP A 276 -16.59 11.42 0.73
N LYS A 277 -16.59 12.72 0.41
CA LYS A 277 -15.48 13.63 0.71
C LYS A 277 -15.16 13.66 2.22
N GLU A 278 -16.17 13.67 3.07
CA GLU A 278 -15.99 13.81 4.52
C GLU A 278 -15.29 12.57 5.10
N ALA A 279 -15.71 11.37 4.68
CA ALA A 279 -15.06 10.11 5.04
C ALA A 279 -13.61 10.06 4.53
N MET A 280 -13.33 10.51 3.32
CA MET A 280 -11.98 10.59 2.76
C MET A 280 -11.08 11.55 3.55
N PHE A 281 -11.59 12.74 3.92
CA PHE A 281 -10.82 13.77 4.61
C PHE A 281 -10.60 13.45 6.09
N SER A 282 -11.57 12.85 6.74
CA SER A 282 -11.46 12.42 8.14
C SER A 282 -10.74 11.08 8.31
N GLY A 283 -10.57 10.31 7.22
CA GLY A 283 -10.08 8.94 7.27
C GLY A 283 -11.07 7.95 7.89
N ASN A 284 -12.36 8.30 7.92
CA ASN A 284 -13.45 7.46 8.41
C ASN A 284 -13.94 6.48 7.33
N PHE A 285 -13.01 5.69 6.79
CA PHE A 285 -13.28 4.61 5.86
C PHE A 285 -12.40 3.40 6.19
N MET A 286 -12.73 2.24 5.63
CA MET A 286 -11.88 1.05 5.70
C MET A 286 -11.79 0.39 4.32
N PHE A 287 -10.58 -0.01 3.90
CA PHE A 287 -10.40 -0.85 2.72
C PHE A 287 -11.22 -2.15 2.83
N THR A 288 -11.59 -2.72 1.69
CA THR A 288 -12.43 -3.93 1.72
C THR A 288 -11.71 -5.04 2.48
N SER A 289 -12.42 -5.63 3.44
CA SER A 289 -11.87 -6.67 4.31
C SER A 289 -11.64 -7.97 3.54
N LEU A 290 -10.40 -8.45 3.56
CA LEU A 290 -10.03 -9.75 3.04
C LEU A 290 -10.37 -10.80 4.11
N LYS A 291 -11.65 -11.13 4.32
CA LYS A 291 -12.03 -12.14 5.32
C LYS A 291 -11.63 -13.53 4.84
N SER A 292 -11.02 -14.30 5.73
CA SER A 292 -10.83 -15.73 5.52
C SER A 292 -11.97 -16.49 6.19
N GLU A 293 -12.87 -17.07 5.41
CA GLU A 293 -13.92 -17.96 5.93
C GLU A 293 -13.24 -19.16 6.61
N VAL A 294 -13.41 -19.31 7.93
CA VAL A 294 -13.11 -20.57 8.62
C VAL A 294 -14.28 -21.48 8.31
N LYS A 295 -14.09 -22.51 7.49
CA LYS A 295 -15.06 -23.61 7.45
C LYS A 295 -15.08 -24.25 8.85
N PRO A 296 -16.22 -24.30 9.56
CA PRO A 296 -16.28 -25.06 10.79
C PRO A 296 -15.96 -26.51 10.47
N ALA A 297 -15.03 -27.11 11.22
CA ALA A 297 -14.73 -28.52 11.13
C ALA A 297 -16.02 -29.29 11.43
N GLY A 298 -16.62 -29.87 10.39
CA GLY A 298 -17.77 -30.74 10.54
C GLY A 298 -17.42 -31.83 11.52
N HIS A 299 -18.09 -31.84 12.66
CA HIS A 299 -18.10 -32.99 13.55
C HIS A 299 -18.81 -34.09 12.78
N ARG A 300 -18.06 -35.14 12.41
CA ARG A 300 -18.62 -36.43 12.04
C ARG A 300 -19.01 -37.18 13.30
#